data_AF-A0A725G1F4-F1
#
_entry.id   AF-A0A725G1F4-F1
#
_cell.length_a   1.000
_cell.length_b   1.000
_cell.length_c   1.000
_cell.angle_alpha   90.00
_cell.angle_beta   90.00
_cell.angle_gamma   90.00
#
_symmetry.space_group_name_H-M   'P 1'
#
loop_
_entity.id
_entity.type
_entity.pdbx_description
1 polymer ?
#
loop_
_entity_poly.entity_id
_entity_poly.type
_entity_poly.pdbx_seq_one_letter_code
_entity_poly.pdbx_strand_id
1 'polypeptide(L)' 'DYVVIYSNGTLYGEWPDGRPFADNRFIDRFEVRDGKITRMDVWNDSAEWILAPDISR' A
#
# COMPACT_ATOMS: atom_id res chain seq x y z
N ASP A 1 -23.57 -11.36 1.96
CA ASP A 1 -22.28 -11.70 2.61
C ASP A 1 -21.11 -11.37 1.71
N TYR A 2 -19.91 -11.26 2.29
CA TYR A 2 -18.67 -10.99 1.56
C TYR A 2 -17.48 -11.59 2.32
N VAL A 3 -16.37 -11.81 1.62
CA VAL A 3 -15.08 -12.22 2.21
C VAL A 3 -14.18 -10.99 2.30
N VAL A 4 -13.48 -10.83 3.42
CA VAL A 4 -12.43 -9.82 3.56
C VAL A 4 -11.08 -10.49 3.37
N ILE A 5 -10.29 -9.96 2.44
CA ILE A 5 -8.91 -10.40 2.19
C ILE A 5 -7.98 -9.26 2.59
N TYR A 6 -6.96 -9.59 3.37
CA TYR A 6 -5.85 -8.68 3.67
C TYR A 6 -4.59 -9.13 2.93
N SER A 7 -4.00 -8.21 2.18
CA SER A 7 -2.67 -8.36 1.58
C SER A 7 -1.73 -7.38 2.27
N ASN A 8 -0.56 -7.82 2.69
CA ASN A 8 0.43 -6.95 3.33
C ASN A 8 1.84 -7.37 2.96
N GLY A 9 2.77 -6.42 3.05
CA GLY A 9 4.18 -6.64 2.75
C GLY A 9 4.92 -5.32 2.60
N THR A 10 5.94 -5.33 1.74
CA THR A 10 6.74 -4.15 1.40
C THR A 10 6.67 -3.84 -0.09
N LEU A 11 6.79 -2.57 -0.43
CA LEU A 11 6.90 -2.05 -1.79
C LEU A 11 8.32 -1.56 -2.06
N TYR A 12 8.73 -1.64 -3.30
CA TYR A 12 9.94 -1.02 -3.81
C TYR A 12 9.65 -0.37 -5.17
N GLY A 13 10.42 0.63 -5.55
CA GLY A 13 10.24 1.33 -6.82
C GLY A 13 10.96 2.67 -6.84
N GLU A 14 10.45 3.57 -7.68
CA GLU A 14 10.96 4.92 -7.84
C GLU A 14 9.80 5.92 -7.73
N TRP A 15 10.04 7.02 -7.03
CA TRP A 15 9.12 8.16 -7.02
C TRP A 15 9.09 8.85 -8.40
N PRO A 16 8.09 9.68 -8.71
CA PRO A 16 8.03 10.41 -9.99
C PRO A 16 9.25 11.31 -10.28
N ASP A 17 10.04 11.65 -9.27
CA ASP A 17 11.29 12.42 -9.38
C ASP A 17 12.55 11.55 -9.58
N GLY A 18 12.40 10.23 -9.68
CA GLY A 18 13.47 9.26 -9.90
C GLY A 18 14.22 8.82 -8.64
N ARG A 19 13.86 9.31 -7.43
CA ARG A 19 14.44 8.78 -6.19
C ARG A 19 13.92 7.36 -5.93
N PRO A 20 14.81 6.37 -5.66
CA PRO A 20 14.37 5.03 -5.33
C PRO A 20 13.76 4.97 -3.92
N PHE A 21 12.86 4.01 -3.71
CA PHE A 21 12.40 3.60 -2.40
C PHE A 21 12.36 2.07 -2.32
N ALA A 22 12.54 1.56 -1.12
CA ALA A 22 12.38 0.15 -0.76
C ALA A 22 11.74 0.08 0.62
N ASP A 23 11.29 -1.10 1.04
CA ASP A 23 10.79 -1.37 2.40
C ASP A 23 9.57 -0.53 2.84
N ASN A 24 8.92 0.16 1.90
CA ASN A 24 7.69 0.91 2.14
C ASN A 24 6.55 -0.06 2.48
N ARG A 25 6.13 -0.07 3.74
CA ARG A 25 5.15 -1.05 4.23
C ARG A 25 3.78 -0.72 3.67
N PHE A 26 3.02 -1.75 3.32
CA PHE A 26 1.66 -1.60 2.86
C PHE A 26 0.72 -2.63 3.49
N ILE A 27 -0.56 -2.25 3.55
CA ILE A 27 -1.66 -3.18 3.75
C ILE A 27 -2.82 -2.76 2.84
N ASP A 28 -3.34 -3.75 2.10
CA ASP A 28 -4.55 -3.63 1.30
C ASP A 28 -5.65 -4.49 1.91
N ARG A 29 -6.86 -3.93 1.97
CA ARG A 29 -8.07 -4.64 2.37
C ARG A 29 -9.03 -4.68 1.19
N PHE A 30 -9.43 -5.90 0.81
CA PHE A 30 -10.40 -6.13 -0.25
C PHE A 30 -11.69 -6.75 0.30
N GLU A 31 -12.84 -6.23 -0.10
CA GLU A 31 -14.12 -6.92 0.07
C GLU A 31 -14.50 -7.64 -1.21
N VAL A 32 -14.59 -8.97 -1.16
CA VAL A 32 -14.92 -9.81 -2.30
C VAL A 32 -16.34 -10.34 -2.20
N ARG A 33 -17.15 -10.09 -3.23
CA ARG A 33 -18.52 -10.61 -3.41
C ARG A 33 -18.63 -11.27 -4.77
N ASP A 34 -19.15 -12.49 -4.82
CA ASP A 34 -19.34 -13.25 -6.07
C ASP A 34 -18.07 -13.30 -6.95
N GLY A 35 -16.91 -13.48 -6.30
CA GLY A 35 -15.60 -13.54 -6.95
C GLY A 35 -15.05 -12.20 -7.46
N LYS A 36 -15.70 -11.07 -7.15
CA LYS A 36 -15.28 -9.72 -7.58
C LYS A 36 -14.88 -8.85 -6.39
N ILE A 37 -13.84 -8.03 -6.56
CA ILE A 37 -13.49 -6.98 -5.60
C ILE A 37 -14.54 -5.88 -5.72
N THR A 38 -15.19 -5.56 -4.60
CA THR A 38 -16.27 -4.56 -4.51
C THR A 38 -15.89 -3.35 -3.68
N ARG A 39 -14.86 -3.46 -2.85
CA ARG A 39 -14.24 -2.36 -2.12
C ARG A 39 -12.76 -2.64 -1.93
N MET A 40 -11.97 -1.58 -1.99
CA MET A 40 -10.53 -1.59 -1.73
C MET A 40 -10.20 -0.42 -0.82
N ASP A 41 -9.55 -0.71 0.30
CA ASP A 41 -8.94 0.28 1.19
C ASP A 41 -7.43 0.01 1.20
N VAL A 42 -6.59 1.04 0.98
CA VAL A 42 -5.13 0.92 0.85
C VAL A 42 -4.46 1.84 1.86
N TRP A 43 -3.48 1.31 2.59
CA TRP A 43 -2.63 2.07 3.49
C TRP A 43 -1.17 1.72 3.22
N ASN A 44 -0.33 2.74 3.17
CA ASN A 44 1.11 2.58 3.05
C ASN A 44 1.85 3.80 3.61
N ASP A 45 3.15 3.64 3.87
CA ASP A 45 4.01 4.67 4.44
C ASP A 45 4.38 5.78 3.42
N SER A 46 3.98 5.67 2.13
CA SER A 46 4.37 6.65 1.09
C SER A 46 3.99 8.07 1.47
N ALA A 47 2.81 8.28 2.09
CA ALA A 47 2.39 9.61 2.50
C ALA A 47 3.33 10.21 3.54
N GLU A 48 3.77 9.40 4.51
CA GLU A 48 4.73 9.81 5.53
C GLU A 48 6.08 10.13 4.89
N TRP A 49 6.54 9.30 3.95
CA TRP A 49 7.86 9.47 3.32
C TRP A 49 7.90 10.63 2.30
N ILE A 50 6.77 10.96 1.68
CA ILE A 50 6.66 12.14 0.80
C ILE A 50 6.71 13.42 1.65
N LEU A 51 6.07 13.44 2.82
CA LEU A 51 6.00 14.62 3.69
C LEU A 51 7.25 14.78 4.57
N ALA A 52 7.85 13.68 5.00
CA ALA A 52 9.04 13.61 5.83
C ALA A 52 9.97 12.49 5.33
N PRO A 53 10.76 12.73 4.28
CA PRO A 53 11.66 11.71 3.73
C PRO A 53 12.72 11.22 4.72
N ASP A 54 13.05 12.02 5.74
CA ASP A 54 14.05 11.71 6.77
C ASP A 54 13.63 10.59 7.72
N ILE A 55 12.34 10.24 7.76
CA ILE A 55 11.83 9.12 8.57
C ILE A 55 11.68 7.82 7.78
N SER A 56 12.00 7.80 6.49
CA SER A 56 12.06 6.54 5.73
C SER A 56 13.12 5.64 6.35
N ARG A 57 12.74 4.39 6.65
CA ARG A 57 13.64 3.38 7.24
C ARG A 57 14.00 2.32 6.22
#